data_AF-A0A0J6WPH3-F1
#
_entry.id   AF-A0A0J6WPH3-F1
#
_cell.length_a   1.000
_cell.length_b   1.000
_cell.length_c   1.000
_cell.angle_alpha   90.00
_cell.angle_beta   90.00
_cell.angle_gamma   90.00
#
_symmetry.space_group_name_H-M   'P 1'
#
loop_
_entity.id
_entity.type
_entity.pdbx_description
1 polymer ?
#
loop_
_entity_poly.entity_id
_entity_poly.type
_entity_poly.pdbx_seq_one_letter_code
_entity_poly.pdbx_strand_id
1 'polypeptide(L)'
;MLAGDALDGAHRRQLDTWMRANETSSMRAGLPAGWSTADKTGSGGYGTTNDVGIAYGPQGQRWLLSIMTRAVGDDPEAPNMRELIGEVASVVVAELHQPQ
;
A
#
# COMPACT_ATOMS: atom_id res chain seq x y z
N MET A 1 -12.42 4.49 -5.23
CA MET A 1 -11.98 5.38 -6.34
C MET A 1 -11.33 4.63 -7.50
N LEU A 2 -10.27 3.83 -7.26
CA LEU A 2 -9.57 3.11 -8.34
C LEU A 2 -10.22 1.79 -8.81
N ALA A 3 -11.04 1.16 -7.96
CA ALA A 3 -11.60 -0.17 -8.23
C ALA A 3 -13.10 -0.18 -8.59
N GLY A 4 -13.80 0.95 -8.43
CA GLY A 4 -15.25 1.07 -8.66
C GLY A 4 -15.60 2.27 -9.52
N ASP A 5 -16.86 2.68 -9.52
CA ASP A 5 -17.48 3.67 -10.40
C ASP A 5 -17.56 5.10 -9.83
N ALA A 6 -17.03 5.32 -8.62
CA ALA A 6 -17.03 6.62 -7.95
C ALA A 6 -16.37 7.78 -8.75
N LEU A 7 -15.52 7.47 -9.73
CA LEU A 7 -14.90 8.42 -10.64
C LEU A 7 -15.16 7.98 -12.08
N ASP A 8 -15.35 8.92 -13.01
CA ASP A 8 -15.37 8.60 -14.43
C ASP A 8 -14.00 8.09 -14.92
N GLY A 9 -13.96 7.65 -16.18
CA GLY A 9 -12.75 7.07 -16.75
C GLY A 9 -11.55 8.02 -16.79
N ALA A 10 -11.75 9.32 -17.00
CA ALA A 10 -10.66 10.28 -17.08
C ALA A 10 -10.07 10.57 -15.70
N HIS A 11 -10.93 10.84 -14.72
CA HIS A 11 -10.50 11.13 -13.34
C HIS A 11 -9.89 9.90 -12.66
N ARG A 12 -10.42 8.69 -12.92
CA ARG A 12 -9.82 7.45 -12.41
C ARG A 12 -8.41 7.22 -12.97
N ARG A 13 -8.20 7.48 -14.27
CA ARG A 13 -6.86 7.40 -14.87
C ARG A 13 -5.91 8.43 -14.27
N GLN A 14 -6.38 9.66 -14.04
CA GLN A 14 -5.55 10.69 -13.41
C GLN A 14 -5.12 10.29 -11.99
N LEU A 15 -6.06 9.79 -11.18
CA LEU A 15 -5.76 9.31 -9.84
C LEU A 15 -4.79 8.13 -9.86
N ASP A 16 -5.00 7.15 -10.74
CA ASP A 16 -4.09 6.01 -10.90
C ASP A 16 -2.68 6.47 -11.27
N THR A 17 -2.54 7.40 -12.23
CA THR A 17 -1.25 8.00 -12.61
C THR A 17 -0.55 8.65 -11.42
N TRP A 18 -1.26 9.49 -10.65
CA TRP A 18 -0.67 10.15 -9.48
C TRP A 18 -0.25 9.14 -8.39
N MET A 19 -1.11 8.16 -8.10
CA MET A 19 -0.83 7.16 -7.08
C MET A 19 0.31 6.19 -7.50
N ARG A 20 0.45 5.89 -8.79
CA ARG A 20 1.61 5.13 -9.32
C ARG A 20 2.92 5.91 -9.20
N ALA A 21 2.86 7.23 -9.36
CA ALA A 21 3.99 8.13 -9.20
C ALA A 21 4.36 8.41 -7.73
N ASN A 22 3.72 7.78 -6.74
CA ASN A 22 4.08 7.95 -5.33
C ASN A 22 5.56 7.57 -5.11
N GLU A 23 6.35 8.47 -4.53
CA GLU A 23 7.78 8.25 -4.26
C GLU A 23 8.04 7.74 -2.83
N THR A 24 7.01 7.71 -1.98
CA THR A 24 7.17 7.45 -0.54
C THR A 24 6.71 6.07 -0.08
N SER A 25 6.32 5.20 -1.03
CA SER A 25 5.73 3.89 -0.74
C SER A 25 6.70 2.97 0.02
N SER A 26 6.25 2.45 1.16
CA SER A 26 6.98 1.44 1.94
C SER A 26 6.54 0.02 1.59
N MET A 27 5.28 -0.16 1.19
CA MET A 27 4.72 -1.47 0.82
C MET A 27 5.44 -2.11 -0.37
N ARG A 28 5.98 -1.31 -1.30
CA ARG A 28 6.69 -1.81 -2.49
C ARG A 28 7.88 -2.70 -2.14
N ALA A 29 8.53 -2.47 -0.99
CA ALA A 29 9.65 -3.28 -0.52
C ALA A 29 9.24 -4.74 -0.23
N GLY A 30 7.97 -4.98 0.10
CA GLY A 30 7.44 -6.31 0.36
C GLY A 30 6.85 -7.03 -0.86
N LEU A 31 6.80 -6.38 -2.03
CA LEU A 31 6.19 -6.98 -3.21
C LEU A 31 7.18 -7.84 -4.01
N PRO A 32 6.73 -8.92 -4.67
CA PRO A 32 7.58 -9.70 -5.54
C PRO A 32 8.14 -8.88 -6.70
N ALA A 33 9.25 -9.33 -7.28
CA ALA A 33 9.84 -8.69 -8.44
C ALA A 33 8.82 -8.56 -9.59
N GLY A 34 8.83 -7.40 -10.27
CA GLY A 34 7.91 -7.09 -11.37
C GLY A 34 6.53 -6.59 -10.95
N TRP A 35 6.24 -6.52 -9.65
CA TRP A 35 5.04 -5.87 -9.14
C TRP A 35 5.22 -4.36 -9.01
N SER A 36 4.11 -3.63 -9.11
CA SER A 36 4.05 -2.18 -8.89
C SER A 36 2.83 -1.82 -8.05
N THR A 37 2.70 -0.55 -7.67
CA THR A 37 1.55 -0.07 -6.88
C THR A 37 0.97 1.22 -7.44
N ALA A 38 -0.31 1.45 -7.18
CA ALA A 38 -0.90 2.77 -7.05
C ALA A 38 -1.36 2.93 -5.61
N ASP A 39 -0.60 3.64 -4.79
CA ASP A 39 -0.81 3.72 -3.34
C ASP A 39 -0.60 5.13 -2.79
N LYS A 40 -1.04 5.34 -1.56
CA LYS A 40 -0.70 6.52 -0.79
C LYS A 40 -0.28 6.13 0.62
N THR A 41 0.76 6.82 1.08
CA THR A 41 1.37 6.69 2.39
C THR A 41 0.79 7.67 3.41
N GLY A 42 0.90 7.35 4.68
CA GLY A 42 0.60 8.24 5.79
C GLY A 42 1.48 7.96 7.00
N SER A 43 1.81 9.02 7.72
CA SER A 43 2.55 8.97 8.98
C SER A 43 1.96 9.95 9.98
N GLY A 44 2.10 9.66 11.26
CA GLY A 44 1.63 10.53 12.35
C GLY A 44 2.24 10.14 13.68
N GLY A 45 1.84 10.82 14.75
CA GLY A 45 2.28 10.49 16.10
C GLY A 45 1.90 9.07 16.53
N TYR A 46 2.43 8.64 17.68
CA TYR A 46 2.19 7.29 18.23
C TYR A 46 2.66 6.17 17.30
N GLY A 47 3.73 6.42 16.52
CA GLY A 47 4.26 5.48 15.52
C GLY A 47 3.27 5.16 14.39
N THR A 48 2.21 5.96 14.22
CA THR A 48 1.20 5.71 13.19
C THR A 48 1.84 5.72 11.81
N THR A 49 1.74 4.61 11.09
CA THR A 49 2.30 4.45 9.75
C THR A 49 1.34 3.65 8.89
N ASN A 50 1.07 4.07 7.67
CA ASN A 50 0.18 3.35 6.77
C ASN A 50 0.55 3.49 5.30
N ASP A 51 0.15 2.48 4.52
CA ASP A 51 0.10 2.48 3.06
C ASP A 51 -1.22 1.85 2.62
N VAL A 52 -1.95 2.53 1.74
CA VAL A 52 -3.23 2.03 1.18
C VAL A 52 -3.23 2.21 -0.34
N GLY A 53 -3.56 1.14 -1.07
CA GLY A 53 -3.51 1.18 -2.53
C GLY A 53 -3.82 -0.14 -3.22
N ILE A 54 -3.59 -0.14 -4.53
CA ILE A 54 -3.68 -1.34 -5.36
C ILE A 54 -2.26 -1.79 -5.74
N ALA A 55 -1.92 -3.04 -5.43
CA ALA A 55 -0.77 -3.73 -5.99
C ALA A 55 -1.14 -4.36 -7.34
N TYR A 56 -0.28 -4.16 -8.35
CA TYR A 56 -0.47 -4.63 -9.72
C TYR A 56 0.60 -5.66 -10.07
N GLY A 57 0.16 -6.86 -10.44
CA GLY A 57 1.02 -7.95 -10.88
C GLY A 57 1.26 -7.96 -12.39
N PRO A 58 2.34 -8.60 -12.85
CA PRO A 58 2.73 -8.62 -14.27
C PRO A 58 1.75 -9.40 -15.18
N GLN A 59 0.86 -10.21 -14.63
CA GLN A 59 -0.15 -10.99 -15.37
C GLN A 59 -1.56 -10.39 -15.23
N GLY A 60 -1.66 -9.11 -14.86
CA GLY A 60 -2.93 -8.40 -14.72
C GLY A 60 -3.61 -8.55 -13.35
N GLN A 61 -2.94 -9.17 -12.37
CA GLN A 61 -3.45 -9.25 -11.01
C GLN A 61 -3.62 -7.86 -10.39
N ARG A 62 -4.65 -7.71 -9.55
CA ARG A 62 -4.92 -6.48 -8.80
C ARG A 62 -5.32 -6.85 -7.38
N TRP A 63 -4.56 -6.36 -6.40
CA TRP A 63 -4.89 -6.54 -5.00
C TRP A 63 -5.07 -5.21 -4.31
N LEU A 64 -6.22 -5.02 -3.65
CA LEU A 64 -6.45 -3.90 -2.77
C LEU A 64 -5.83 -4.22 -1.41
N LEU A 65 -4.82 -3.44 -1.02
CA LEU A 65 -4.10 -3.59 0.24
C LEU A 65 -4.30 -2.34 1.10
N SER A 66 -4.52 -2.54 2.38
CA SER A 66 -4.62 -1.48 3.39
C SER A 66 -3.85 -1.91 4.62
N ILE A 67 -2.65 -1.37 4.79
CA ILE A 67 -1.76 -1.71 5.90
C ILE A 67 -1.69 -0.49 6.81
N MET A 68 -2.10 -0.67 8.06
CA MET A 68 -2.20 0.39 9.07
C MET A 68 -1.55 -0.11 10.35
N THR A 69 -0.57 0.64 10.86
CA THR A 69 0.14 0.31 12.11
C THR A 69 0.17 1.51 13.05
N ARG A 70 0.36 1.22 14.33
CA ARG A 70 0.60 2.18 15.41
C ARG A 70 1.41 1.48 16.50
N ALA A 71 2.18 2.24 17.28
CA ALA A 71 2.83 1.72 18.48
C ALA A 71 1.81 1.29 19.55
N VAL A 72 2.15 0.26 20.32
CA VAL A 72 1.28 -0.21 21.42
C VAL A 72 1.14 0.84 22.52
N GLY A 73 2.15 1.69 22.72
CA GLY A 73 2.16 2.74 23.74
C GLY A 73 1.59 4.09 23.29
N ASP A 74 1.41 4.98 24.26
CA ASP A 74 0.87 6.34 24.08
C ASP A 74 1.96 7.42 23.98
N ASP A 75 3.16 7.06 23.51
CA ASP A 75 4.21 8.04 23.22
C ASP A 75 3.91 8.75 21.88
N PRO A 76 3.54 10.04 21.87
CA PRO A 76 3.26 10.75 20.62
C PRO A 76 4.48 10.82 19.69
N GLU A 77 5.71 10.73 20.24
CA GLU A 77 6.97 10.79 19.49
C GLU A 77 7.52 9.40 19.12
N ALA A 78 6.75 8.33 19.33
CA ALA A 78 7.15 7.00 18.93
C ALA A 78 7.51 6.95 17.43
N PRO A 79 8.64 6.32 17.05
CA PRO A 79 9.15 6.35 15.69
C PRO A 79 8.18 5.66 14.71
N ASN A 80 8.21 6.10 13.45
CA ASN A 80 7.43 5.46 12.39
C ASN A 80 7.90 4.03 12.12
N MET A 81 7.00 3.22 11.56
CA MET A 81 7.18 1.78 11.35
C MET A 81 7.27 1.44 9.86
N ARG A 82 8.01 2.25 9.08
CA ARG A 82 8.07 2.14 7.61
C ARG A 82 8.57 0.78 7.12
N GLU A 83 9.54 0.17 7.80
CA GLU A 83 10.05 -1.16 7.45
C GLU A 83 8.98 -2.24 7.67
N LEU A 84 8.26 -2.17 8.80
CA LEU A 84 7.17 -3.08 9.13
C LEU A 84 6.05 -3.08 8.07
N ILE A 85 5.78 -1.94 7.42
CA ILE A 85 4.81 -1.89 6.30
C ILE A 85 5.24 -2.84 5.17
N GLY A 86 6.53 -2.84 4.81
CA GLY A 86 7.07 -3.74 3.79
C GLY A 86 7.04 -5.20 4.23
N GLU A 87 7.39 -5.48 5.48
CA GLU A 87 7.33 -6.84 6.04
C GLU A 87 5.91 -7.41 6.01
N VAL A 88 4.92 -6.64 6.50
CA VAL A 88 3.51 -7.03 6.46
C VAL A 88 3.03 -7.23 5.02
N ALA A 89 3.42 -6.35 4.09
CA ALA A 89 3.10 -6.52 2.68
C ALA A 89 3.61 -7.86 2.13
N SER A 90 4.83 -8.25 2.47
CA SER A 90 5.42 -9.52 2.02
C SER A 90 4.67 -10.75 2.53
N VAL A 91 4.28 -10.74 3.81
CA VAL A 91 3.51 -11.83 4.43
C VAL A 91 2.13 -11.95 3.78
N VAL A 92 1.39 -10.84 3.66
CA VAL A 92 0.05 -10.85 3.08
C VAL A 92 0.09 -11.30 1.62
N VAL A 93 1.07 -10.82 0.85
CA VAL A 93 1.23 -11.19 -0.56
C VAL A 93 1.62 -12.64 -0.75
N ALA A 94 2.43 -13.21 0.14
CA ALA A 94 2.75 -14.64 0.09
C ALA A 94 1.49 -15.50 0.27
N GLU A 95 0.60 -15.12 1.19
CA GLU A 95 -0.67 -15.82 1.41
C GLU A 95 -1.63 -15.66 0.21
N LEU A 96 -1.72 -14.48 -0.39
CA LEU A 96 -2.58 -14.23 -1.56
C LEU A 96 -2.12 -14.97 -2.84
N HIS A 97 -0.86 -15.39 -2.92
CA HIS A 97 -0.34 -16.18 -4.03
C HIS A 97 -0.66 -17.69 -3.91
N GLN A 98 -1.07 -18.16 -2.73
CA GLN A 98 -1.38 -19.58 -2.59
C GLN A 98 -2.69 -19.90 -3.33
N PRO A 99 -2.74 -20.99 -4.12
CA PRO A 99 -3.99 -21.47 -4.69
C PRO A 99 -4.96 -21.81 -3.54
N GLN A 100 -6.18 -21.30 -3.64
CA GLN A 100 -7.30 -21.65 -2.74
C GLN A 100 -7.78 -23.07 -3.02
#